data_AF-A0A914CHQ8-F1
#
_entry.id   AF-A0A914CHQ8-F1
#
_cell.length_a   1.000
_cell.length_b   1.000
_cell.length_c   1.000
_cell.angle_alpha   90.00
_cell.angle_beta   90.00
_cell.angle_gamma   90.00
#
_symmetry.space_group_name_H-M   'P 1'
#
loop_
_entity.id
_entity.type
_entity.pdbx_description
1 polymer ?
#
loop_
_entity_poly.entity_id
_entity_poly.type
_entity_poly.pdbx_seq_one_letter_code
_entity_poly.pdbx_strand_id
1 'polypeptide(L)'
;MSMTERRDTSISIDFSAYSPNGLLYFRGSQETHEFVAIQLHNGGVELIANFGHDSKVVASSAKTSYADGRVHTITTHRRNNTIHLQVDSEDDHVSIVVANDSTLDINYDVTHFVGGVPPDFDKAPFSDSDIQWNGFFGCIKSVKPNQVSDLKLDHPVRSQRKEPGCEFRSKRLMPTDRVIGFAKVCPSIQNATASPSVSGVRYGVSSSSHSRINFRNDTPYPNPENFKLTFSFRTVKKDGMLWVWANYKYYTRYFYLNMKSGFLSLGVKGHKQPKVHRYNAKRLDDNEWHHVDLRKQGRDVQLQVDDLPPQLMKDMPNPKVMKRRMYVGGVISRHKKNFTLPFDGFVGCIRNFEVDGQVCDLVDKSRDVIPCADTQGTAYVHSGGFASFGMYHFAF
;
A
#
# COMPACT_ATOMS: atom_id res chain seq x y z
N MET A 1 14.45 25.35 26.28
CA MET A 1 15.89 24.98 26.28
C MET A 1 16.24 24.67 24.83
N SER A 2 17.06 25.51 24.19
CA SER A 2 17.46 25.38 22.78
C SER A 2 18.19 24.04 22.59
N MET A 3 17.74 23.22 21.64
CA MET A 3 18.41 22.00 21.20
C MET A 3 19.17 22.27 19.89
N THR A 4 20.22 23.08 19.96
CA THR A 4 21.19 23.18 18.86
C THR A 4 21.78 21.80 18.61
N GLU A 5 21.73 21.32 17.37
CA GLU A 5 22.32 20.03 17.04
C GLU A 5 23.84 20.08 17.26
N ARG A 6 24.39 19.08 17.97
CA ARG A 6 25.79 19.08 18.39
C ARG A 6 26.71 18.98 17.15
N ARG A 7 27.96 19.44 17.30
CA ARG A 7 28.98 19.39 16.23
C ARG A 7 29.54 17.98 15.96
N ASP A 8 29.09 17.01 16.75
CA ASP A 8 29.27 15.58 16.53
C ASP A 8 27.87 14.95 16.48
N THR A 9 27.36 14.77 15.26
CA THR A 9 26.06 14.15 15.00
C THR A 9 26.20 13.16 13.86
N SER A 10 25.32 12.17 13.84
CA SER A 10 25.30 11.18 12.78
C SER A 10 23.88 10.77 12.43
N ILE A 11 23.60 10.64 11.14
CA ILE A 11 22.36 10.05 10.64
C ILE A 11 22.72 8.76 9.92
N SER A 12 22.04 7.66 10.23
CA SER A 12 22.20 6.39 9.53
C SER A 12 20.86 5.89 9.02
N ILE A 13 20.82 5.44 7.76
CA ILE A 13 19.61 4.96 7.10
C ILE A 13 19.92 3.64 6.39
N ASP A 14 19.20 2.59 6.75
CA ASP A 14 19.16 1.35 5.97
C ASP A 14 17.96 1.39 5.04
N PHE A 15 18.20 1.33 3.72
CA PHE A 15 17.14 1.40 2.73
C PHE A 15 17.36 0.44 1.57
N SER A 16 16.35 0.24 0.75
CA SER A 16 16.47 -0.36 -0.57
C SER A 16 15.55 0.36 -1.53
N ALA A 17 16.01 0.73 -2.71
CA ALA A 17 15.20 1.49 -3.65
C ALA A 17 15.16 0.85 -5.04
N TYR A 18 14.09 1.16 -5.77
CA TYR A 18 13.90 0.83 -7.18
C TYR A 18 13.58 2.08 -7.99
N SER A 19 13.09 3.15 -7.34
CA SER A 19 13.00 4.48 -7.94
C SER A 19 14.36 5.18 -7.90
N PRO A 20 14.74 5.88 -8.99
CA PRO A 20 15.95 6.70 -8.99
C PRO A 20 15.80 7.99 -8.19
N ASN A 21 14.57 8.39 -7.83
CA ASN A 21 14.28 9.64 -7.12
C ASN A 21 13.37 9.41 -5.92
N GLY A 22 13.58 10.19 -4.87
CA GLY A 22 12.63 10.44 -3.79
C GLY A 22 13.26 10.63 -2.41
N LEU A 23 12.49 11.21 -1.49
CA LEU A 23 12.95 11.57 -0.16
C LEU A 23 13.13 10.35 0.74
N LEU A 24 14.29 10.21 1.40
CA LEU A 24 14.53 9.18 2.41
C LEU A 24 14.28 9.75 3.81
N TYR A 25 14.84 10.93 4.10
CA TYR A 25 14.76 11.58 5.40
C TYR A 25 14.76 13.10 5.26
N PHE A 26 13.97 13.78 6.09
CA PHE A 26 13.97 15.24 6.18
C PHE A 26 13.72 15.70 7.62
N ARG A 27 14.42 16.76 8.01
CA ARG A 27 14.18 17.52 9.23
C ARG A 27 14.54 18.98 8.98
N GLY A 28 13.67 19.90 9.33
CA GLY A 28 13.92 21.33 9.10
C GLY A 28 12.90 22.21 9.82
N SER A 29 13.26 23.47 9.99
CA SER A 29 12.45 24.48 10.65
C SER A 29 11.89 25.44 9.60
N GLN A 30 10.57 25.58 9.58
CA GLN A 30 9.89 26.52 8.67
C GLN A 30 10.11 27.99 9.07
N GLU A 31 10.52 28.24 10.32
CA GLU A 31 10.81 29.58 10.84
C GLU A 31 12.22 30.05 10.47
N THR A 32 13.22 29.18 10.64
CA THR A 32 14.64 29.51 10.38
C THR A 32 15.08 29.17 8.96
N HIS A 33 14.27 28.38 8.23
CA HIS A 33 14.56 27.86 6.88
C HIS A 33 15.78 26.93 6.83
N GLU A 34 16.28 26.52 8.00
CA GLU A 34 17.38 25.59 8.16
C GLU A 34 16.87 24.15 8.15
N PHE A 35 17.62 23.25 7.51
CA PHE A 35 17.19 21.87 7.34
C PHE A 35 18.35 20.92 7.00
N VAL A 36 18.06 19.62 7.12
CA VAL A 36 18.83 18.52 6.56
C VAL A 36 17.88 17.56 5.83
N ALA A 37 18.27 17.16 4.62
CA ALA A 37 17.56 16.22 3.78
C ALA A 37 18.53 15.16 3.26
N ILE A 38 18.07 13.91 3.22
CA ILE A 38 18.76 12.81 2.54
C ILE A 38 17.77 12.22 1.52
N GLN A 39 18.19 12.14 0.26
CA GLN A 39 17.32 11.76 -0.85
C GLN A 39 18.03 10.85 -1.85
N LEU A 40 17.22 10.19 -2.67
CA LEU A 40 17.66 9.64 -3.94
C LEU A 40 17.42 10.69 -5.03
N HIS A 41 18.44 10.92 -5.85
CA HIS A 41 18.35 11.80 -7.01
C HIS A 41 19.14 11.21 -8.18
N ASN A 42 18.46 10.95 -9.30
CA ASN A 42 18.99 10.28 -10.49
C ASN A 42 19.70 8.95 -10.19
N GLY A 43 19.28 8.25 -9.14
CA GLY A 43 19.82 6.98 -8.67
C GLY A 43 20.89 7.12 -7.59
N GLY A 44 21.61 8.24 -7.52
CA GLY A 44 22.60 8.52 -6.48
C GLY A 44 21.94 8.91 -5.16
N VAL A 45 22.73 8.86 -4.07
CA VAL A 45 22.33 9.38 -2.76
C VAL A 45 22.85 10.80 -2.62
N GLU A 46 22.00 11.73 -2.19
CA GLU A 46 22.38 13.10 -1.91
C GLU A 46 21.99 13.51 -0.49
N LEU A 47 22.93 14.13 0.21
CA LEU A 47 22.67 14.91 1.42
C LEU A 47 22.63 16.39 1.04
N ILE A 48 21.58 17.08 1.46
CA ILE A 48 21.43 18.54 1.36
C ILE A 48 21.25 19.07 2.77
N ALA A 49 22.08 20.03 3.18
CA ALA A 49 21.92 20.71 4.46
C ALA A 49 22.05 22.22 4.30
N ASN A 50 21.17 22.96 4.97
CA ASN A 50 21.20 24.41 5.05
C ASN A 50 21.32 24.83 6.52
N PHE A 51 22.42 25.49 6.86
CA PHE A 51 22.72 25.99 8.22
C PHE A 51 22.47 27.50 8.36
N GLY A 52 21.70 28.10 7.44
CA GLY A 52 21.47 29.54 7.40
C GLY A 52 22.67 30.32 6.87
N HIS A 53 22.52 31.64 6.69
CA HIS A 53 23.60 32.57 6.35
C HIS A 53 24.52 32.07 5.21
N ASP A 54 23.93 31.68 4.07
CA ASP A 54 24.61 31.14 2.88
C ASP A 54 25.44 29.86 3.11
N SER A 55 25.28 29.22 4.27
CA SER A 55 25.97 27.98 4.64
C SER A 55 25.16 26.76 4.20
N LYS A 56 24.95 26.62 2.89
CA LYS A 56 24.29 25.46 2.26
C LYS A 56 25.31 24.52 1.63
N VAL A 57 25.14 23.22 1.85
CA VAL A 57 26.01 22.17 1.33
C VAL A 57 25.20 21.07 0.66
N VAL A 58 25.76 20.50 -0.41
CA VAL A 58 25.25 19.31 -1.09
C VAL A 58 26.39 18.32 -1.23
N ALA A 59 26.21 17.11 -0.72
CA ALA A 59 27.14 16.01 -0.91
C ALA A 59 26.41 14.89 -1.67
N SER A 60 26.96 14.48 -2.81
CA SER A 60 26.42 13.42 -3.65
C SER A 60 27.35 12.22 -3.63
N SER A 61 26.80 11.01 -3.57
CA SER A 61 27.57 9.77 -3.69
C SER A 61 28.31 9.69 -5.03
N ALA A 62 29.48 9.07 -5.04
CA ALA A 62 30.29 8.86 -6.25
C ALA A 62 29.67 7.82 -7.21
N LYS A 63 28.99 6.80 -6.68
CA LYS A 63 28.29 5.79 -7.46
C LYS A 63 27.03 6.39 -8.07
N THR A 64 26.79 6.00 -9.32
CA THR A 64 25.70 6.52 -10.15
C THR A 64 24.32 5.96 -9.81
N SER A 65 24.23 4.83 -9.09
CA SER A 65 22.92 4.28 -8.69
C SER A 65 22.94 3.35 -7.49
N TYR A 66 21.97 3.57 -6.60
CA TYR A 66 21.56 2.74 -5.45
C TYR A 66 20.11 2.26 -5.56
N ALA A 67 19.49 2.45 -6.73
CA ALA A 67 18.12 2.02 -7.02
C ALA A 67 18.08 0.59 -7.59
N ASP A 68 18.83 -0.35 -7.01
CA ASP A 68 19.01 -1.71 -7.52
C ASP A 68 18.20 -2.79 -6.76
N GLY A 69 17.43 -2.37 -5.75
CA GLY A 69 16.63 -3.21 -4.87
C GLY A 69 17.42 -3.97 -3.80
N ARG A 70 18.73 -3.77 -3.70
CA ARG A 70 19.56 -4.28 -2.59
C ARG A 70 19.44 -3.36 -1.40
N VAL A 71 19.82 -3.90 -0.24
CA VAL A 71 19.95 -3.09 0.97
C VAL A 71 21.22 -2.27 0.84
N HIS A 72 21.07 -0.99 1.09
CA HIS A 72 22.15 -0.04 1.18
C HIS A 72 22.10 0.66 2.53
N THR A 73 23.27 0.98 3.07
CA THR A 73 23.41 1.71 4.33
C THR A 73 24.04 3.06 4.04
N ILE A 74 23.31 4.13 4.32
CA ILE A 74 23.82 5.49 4.31
C ILE A 74 24.28 5.82 5.72
N THR A 75 25.50 6.32 5.86
CA THR A 75 25.99 6.90 7.10
C THR A 75 26.46 8.31 6.82
N THR A 76 25.87 9.27 7.52
CA THR A 76 26.37 10.63 7.54
C THR A 76 26.89 10.96 8.91
N HIS A 77 28.07 11.57 8.99
CA HIS A 77 28.67 11.97 10.24
C HIS A 77 29.21 13.39 10.09
N ARG A 78 28.70 14.30 10.91
CA ARG A 78 29.31 15.62 11.07
C ARG A 78 30.36 15.53 12.16
N ARG A 79 31.60 15.91 11.83
CA ARG A 79 32.69 16.11 12.79
C ARG A 79 33.18 17.54 12.65
N ASN A 80 32.94 18.35 13.68
CA ASN A 80 33.20 19.79 13.64
C ASN A 80 32.49 20.46 12.46
N ASN A 81 33.26 20.95 11.48
CA ASN A 81 32.77 21.68 10.33
C ASN A 81 32.81 20.86 9.03
N THR A 82 33.02 19.55 9.13
CA THR A 82 33.03 18.63 7.99
C THR A 82 31.90 17.63 8.13
N ILE A 83 31.15 17.41 7.05
CA ILE A 83 30.15 16.36 6.92
C ILE A 83 30.72 15.29 6.02
N HIS A 84 30.71 14.06 6.52
CA HIS A 84 31.05 12.85 5.80
C HIS A 84 29.75 12.17 5.38
N LEU A 85 29.58 11.89 4.09
CA LEU A 85 28.54 11.05 3.53
C LEU A 85 29.20 9.77 3.04
N GLN A 86 28.75 8.63 3.52
CA GLN A 86 29.22 7.32 3.10
C GLN A 86 28.03 6.45 2.73
N VAL A 87 28.14 5.72 1.63
CA VAL A 87 27.12 4.73 1.23
C VAL A 87 27.77 3.36 1.03
N ASP A 88 27.31 2.39 1.81
CA ASP A 88 27.81 0.99 1.92
C ASP A 88 29.26 0.83 2.40
N SER A 89 30.23 1.42 1.71
CA SER A 89 31.67 1.21 1.94
C SER A 89 32.45 2.52 1.76
N GLU A 90 33.70 2.54 2.25
CA GLU A 90 34.60 3.71 2.11
C GLU A 90 34.89 4.11 0.66
N ASP A 91 34.71 3.20 -0.31
CA ASP A 91 34.90 3.51 -1.73
C ASP A 91 33.88 4.54 -2.25
N ASP A 92 32.75 4.72 -1.56
CA ASP A 92 31.77 5.77 -1.81
C ASP A 92 31.57 6.66 -0.57
N HIS A 93 32.67 7.27 -0.16
CA HIS A 93 32.73 8.27 0.90
C HIS A 93 33.08 9.65 0.32
N VAL A 94 32.28 10.65 0.68
CA VAL A 94 32.41 12.05 0.25
C VAL A 94 32.41 12.96 1.48
N SER A 95 33.36 13.89 1.54
CA SER A 95 33.45 14.91 2.58
C SER A 95 33.14 16.28 2.02
N ILE A 96 32.35 17.07 2.74
CA ILE A 96 32.10 18.48 2.43
C ILE A 96 32.30 19.35 3.67
N VAL A 97 32.90 20.52 3.48
CA VAL A 97 33.13 21.50 4.55
C VAL A 97 31.97 22.46 4.60
N VAL A 98 31.39 22.64 5.78
CA VAL A 98 30.34 23.63 6.04
C VAL A 98 31.02 24.99 6.22
N ALA A 99 30.46 26.07 5.67
CA ALA A 99 31.03 27.40 5.85
C ALA A 99 30.77 27.94 7.27
N ASN A 100 31.61 28.87 7.72
CA ASN A 100 31.37 29.71 8.91
C ASN A 100 31.18 29.00 10.26
N ASP A 101 31.55 27.71 10.38
CA ASP A 101 31.38 26.91 11.61
C ASP A 101 29.92 26.89 12.14
N SER A 102 28.97 27.02 11.20
CA SER A 102 27.53 27.17 11.45
C SER A 102 26.92 25.90 12.06
N THR A 103 26.05 26.06 13.05
CA THR A 103 25.29 24.97 13.68
C THR A 103 23.87 24.95 13.16
N LEU A 104 23.24 23.77 13.09
CA LEU A 104 21.86 23.65 12.61
C LEU A 104 20.87 24.10 13.70
N ASP A 105 20.12 25.16 13.43
CA ASP A 105 19.02 25.64 14.27
C ASP A 105 17.65 25.20 13.75
N ILE A 106 17.20 24.09 14.33
CA ILE A 106 15.89 23.47 14.08
C ILE A 106 15.04 23.46 15.37
N ASN A 107 15.29 24.40 16.27
CA ASN A 107 14.75 24.43 17.64
C ASN A 107 13.22 24.51 17.72
N TYR A 108 12.56 24.95 16.66
CA TYR A 108 11.10 25.12 16.62
C TYR A 108 10.38 23.88 16.06
N ASP A 109 11.09 22.94 15.42
CA ASP A 109 10.48 21.74 14.83
C ASP A 109 11.20 20.47 15.28
N VAL A 110 10.51 19.69 16.12
CA VAL A 110 10.99 18.40 16.63
C VAL A 110 10.64 17.23 15.70
N THR A 111 10.05 17.51 14.53
CA THR A 111 9.50 16.47 13.66
C THR A 111 10.56 15.89 12.73
N HIS A 112 10.69 14.57 12.77
CA HIS A 112 11.44 13.83 11.76
C HIS A 112 10.47 13.27 10.70
N PHE A 113 10.79 13.50 9.44
CA PHE A 113 10.03 12.98 8.30
C PHE A 113 10.82 11.89 7.59
N VAL A 114 10.16 10.77 7.30
CA VAL A 114 10.76 9.59 6.68
C VAL A 114 9.94 9.18 5.46
N GLY A 115 10.61 9.03 4.31
CA GLY A 115 9.99 8.62 3.05
C GLY A 115 9.13 9.68 2.34
N GLY A 116 8.93 10.85 2.95
CA GLY A 116 8.05 11.91 2.44
C GLY A 116 7.56 12.85 3.55
N VAL A 117 6.88 13.94 3.15
CA VAL A 117 6.26 14.92 4.06
C VAL A 117 4.73 14.99 3.85
N PRO A 118 3.95 15.45 4.86
CA PRO A 118 2.52 15.65 4.71
C PRO A 118 2.14 16.53 3.51
N PRO A 119 0.97 16.31 2.87
CA PRO A 119 0.46 17.18 1.82
C PRO A 119 0.31 18.64 2.28
N ASP A 120 -0.07 18.82 3.55
CA ASP A 120 -0.23 20.10 4.24
C ASP A 120 1.07 20.70 4.77
N PHE A 121 2.22 20.02 4.64
CA PHE A 121 3.52 20.58 5.00
C PHE A 121 3.89 21.70 4.02
N ASP A 122 4.09 22.92 4.55
CA ASP A 122 4.54 24.07 3.77
C ASP A 122 6.02 23.92 3.38
N LYS A 123 6.25 23.87 2.06
CA LYS A 123 7.55 23.64 1.43
C LYS A 123 8.18 24.94 0.94
N ALA A 124 7.45 26.06 0.97
CA ALA A 124 7.94 27.34 0.46
C ALA A 124 9.27 27.78 1.09
N PRO A 125 9.50 27.63 2.41
CA PRO A 125 10.78 27.98 3.05
C PRO A 125 12.01 27.23 2.51
N PHE A 126 11.80 26.11 1.83
CA PHE A 126 12.86 25.21 1.36
C PHE A 126 12.96 25.17 -0.17
N SER A 127 12.22 26.04 -0.87
CA SER A 127 12.06 26.02 -2.33
C SER A 127 13.33 26.32 -3.13
N ASP A 128 14.33 26.97 -2.52
CA ASP A 128 15.65 27.22 -3.10
C ASP A 128 16.54 25.97 -3.15
N SER A 129 16.01 24.81 -2.76
CA SER A 129 16.70 23.52 -2.78
C SER A 129 15.94 22.49 -3.58
N ASP A 130 16.65 21.75 -4.43
CA ASP A 130 16.09 20.68 -5.26
C ASP A 130 15.83 19.41 -4.44
N ILE A 131 14.90 19.53 -3.50
CA ILE A 131 14.49 18.43 -2.61
C ILE A 131 13.45 17.59 -3.32
N GLN A 132 13.69 16.29 -3.40
CA GLN A 132 12.79 15.31 -3.99
C GLN A 132 11.63 15.00 -3.04
N TRP A 133 10.71 15.95 -2.83
CA TRP A 133 9.59 15.85 -1.89
C TRP A 133 8.63 14.67 -2.12
N ASN A 134 8.66 14.10 -3.32
CA ASN A 134 7.91 12.89 -3.64
C ASN A 134 8.55 11.69 -2.95
N GLY A 135 7.72 10.81 -2.36
CA GLY A 135 8.21 9.54 -1.84
C GLY A 135 8.83 8.67 -2.94
N PHE A 136 9.74 7.79 -2.55
CA PHE A 136 10.41 6.85 -3.44
C PHE A 136 9.76 5.46 -3.41
N PHE A 137 9.94 4.67 -4.46
CA PHE A 137 9.55 3.26 -4.44
C PHE A 137 10.70 2.41 -3.88
N GLY A 138 10.48 1.83 -2.70
CA GLY A 138 11.48 1.05 -1.97
C GLY A 138 11.07 0.76 -0.52
N CYS A 139 12.07 0.51 0.31
CA CYS A 139 11.94 0.15 1.72
C CYS A 139 12.89 0.99 2.56
N ILE A 140 12.43 1.39 3.74
CA ILE A 140 13.30 1.92 4.79
C ILE A 140 13.23 0.94 5.95
N LYS A 141 14.37 0.30 6.24
CA LYS A 141 14.51 -0.69 7.30
C LYS A 141 14.78 -0.02 8.64
N SER A 142 15.64 1.00 8.65
CA SER A 142 16.00 1.72 9.87
C SER A 142 16.34 3.17 9.54
N VAL A 143 16.07 4.07 10.50
CA VAL A 143 16.55 5.45 10.49
C VAL A 143 17.03 5.77 11.89
N LYS A 144 18.28 6.18 12.01
CA LYS A 144 18.92 6.58 13.26
C LYS A 144 19.35 8.05 13.12
N PRO A 145 18.58 9.02 13.65
CA PRO A 145 18.93 10.43 13.56
C PRO A 145 20.10 10.82 14.47
N ASN A 146 20.51 9.92 15.37
CA ASN A 146 21.65 10.06 16.27
C ASN A 146 22.25 8.67 16.57
N GLN A 147 23.34 8.63 17.36
CA GLN A 147 24.05 7.38 17.70
C GLN A 147 23.34 6.50 18.75
N VAL A 148 22.24 6.97 19.34
CA VAL A 148 21.67 6.38 20.57
C VAL A 148 20.32 5.69 20.32
N SER A 149 19.50 6.23 19.42
CA SER A 149 18.11 5.76 19.25
C SER A 149 17.66 5.73 17.81
N ASP A 150 17.12 4.58 17.42
CA ASP A 150 16.43 4.38 16.15
C ASP A 150 15.01 4.97 16.22
N LEU A 151 14.54 5.56 15.13
CA LEU A 151 13.12 5.90 15.00
C LEU A 151 12.31 4.60 14.96
N LYS A 152 11.31 4.51 15.84
CA LYS A 152 10.38 3.38 15.88
C LYS A 152 9.41 3.48 14.71
N LEU A 153 9.84 3.05 13.51
CA LEU A 153 9.09 3.20 12.26
C LEU A 153 7.68 2.58 12.28
N ASP A 154 7.41 1.68 13.23
CA ASP A 154 6.12 1.06 13.53
C ASP A 154 5.17 1.98 14.33
N HIS A 155 5.69 2.95 15.09
CA HIS A 155 4.94 3.88 15.96
C HIS A 155 5.06 5.37 15.56
N PRO A 156 4.64 5.78 14.36
CA PRO A 156 4.55 7.20 13.99
C PRO A 156 3.45 7.94 14.74
N VAL A 157 3.71 9.21 15.01
CA VAL A 157 2.72 10.21 15.44
C VAL A 157 1.67 10.44 14.36
N ARG A 158 2.05 10.54 13.08
CA ARG A 158 1.11 10.59 11.94
C ARG A 158 1.67 9.73 10.83
N SER A 159 0.84 9.01 10.09
CA SER A 159 1.31 8.46 8.82
C SER A 159 0.19 8.36 7.80
N GLN A 160 0.56 8.49 6.55
CA GLN A 160 -0.27 8.30 5.39
C GLN A 160 0.47 7.34 4.48
N ARG A 161 -0.24 6.33 3.97
CA ARG A 161 0.28 5.45 2.93
C ARG A 161 1.53 4.65 3.36
N LYS A 162 1.68 4.35 4.66
CA LYS A 162 2.76 3.60 5.34
C LYS A 162 2.32 2.16 5.70
N GLU A 163 2.89 1.08 5.15
CA GLU A 163 2.48 -0.32 5.40
C GLU A 163 3.57 -1.32 5.87
N PRO A 164 3.31 -2.23 6.81
CA PRO A 164 3.77 -3.62 6.75
C PRO A 164 5.12 -4.17 6.21
N GLY A 165 6.23 -3.46 5.97
CA GLY A 165 7.56 -4.05 5.71
C GLY A 165 7.92 -4.55 4.33
N CYS A 166 9.05 -5.26 4.30
CA CYS A 166 9.76 -5.69 3.11
C CYS A 166 10.39 -7.08 3.31
N GLU A 167 10.20 -7.97 2.35
CA GLU A 167 10.69 -9.35 2.37
C GLU A 167 12.15 -9.44 1.88
N PHE A 168 12.98 -10.23 2.56
CA PHE A 168 14.34 -10.53 2.14
C PHE A 168 14.34 -11.77 1.23
N ARG A 169 14.53 -11.61 -0.08
CA ARG A 169 14.69 -12.73 -1.04
C ARG A 169 15.94 -12.55 -1.88
N SER A 170 16.77 -13.59 -1.96
CA SER A 170 17.96 -13.65 -2.83
C SER A 170 18.91 -12.43 -2.71
N LYS A 171 19.25 -12.03 -1.48
CA LYS A 171 20.11 -10.86 -1.16
C LYS A 171 19.53 -9.50 -1.60
N ARG A 172 18.22 -9.40 -1.83
CA ARG A 172 17.51 -8.14 -2.11
C ARG A 172 16.37 -7.94 -1.12
N LEU A 173 16.16 -6.69 -0.69
CA LEU A 173 14.96 -6.28 0.05
C LEU A 173 13.89 -5.99 -0.99
N MET A 174 12.96 -6.93 -1.11
CA MET A 174 11.83 -6.81 -2.01
C MET A 174 10.67 -6.22 -1.19
N PRO A 175 10.04 -5.12 -1.62
CA PRO A 175 8.71 -4.77 -1.18
C PRO A 175 7.85 -6.02 -1.31
N THR A 176 6.90 -6.24 -0.41
CA THR A 176 6.12 -7.49 -0.35
C THR A 176 5.38 -7.86 -1.63
N ASP A 177 5.42 -7.04 -2.69
CA ASP A 177 5.09 -7.46 -4.04
C ASP A 177 5.96 -6.81 -5.12
N ARG A 178 6.18 -7.55 -6.21
CA ARG A 178 6.70 -7.03 -7.48
C ARG A 178 5.87 -5.82 -7.92
N VAL A 179 6.43 -4.63 -7.82
CA VAL A 179 5.99 -3.51 -8.64
C VAL A 179 6.43 -3.80 -10.08
N ILE A 180 5.50 -4.37 -10.85
CA ILE A 180 5.51 -4.21 -12.30
C ILE A 180 4.77 -2.90 -12.57
N GLY A 181 5.54 -1.82 -12.51
CA GLY A 181 5.13 -0.49 -12.91
C GLY A 181 5.57 -0.15 -14.33
N PHE A 182 5.68 -1.11 -15.25
CA PHE A 182 5.76 -0.85 -16.70
C PHE A 182 5.12 -2.00 -17.48
N ALA A 183 4.33 -1.66 -18.50
CA ALA A 183 3.61 -2.60 -19.33
C ALA A 183 4.55 -3.66 -19.93
N LYS A 184 4.27 -4.93 -19.66
CA LYS A 184 4.58 -6.01 -20.60
C LYS A 184 3.27 -6.64 -21.05
N VAL A 185 2.97 -6.46 -22.33
CA VAL A 185 2.07 -7.36 -23.07
C VAL A 185 2.70 -8.75 -22.96
N CYS A 186 2.00 -9.72 -22.35
CA CYS A 186 2.38 -11.12 -22.48
C CYS A 186 1.66 -11.70 -23.69
N PRO A 187 2.39 -12.21 -24.71
CA PRO A 187 1.84 -13.18 -25.62
C PRO A 187 1.65 -14.52 -24.90
N SER A 188 0.57 -15.19 -25.30
CA SER A 188 0.14 -16.57 -25.03
C SER A 188 1.18 -17.61 -24.57
N ILE A 189 0.76 -18.35 -23.52
CA ILE A 189 0.87 -19.81 -23.29
C ILE A 189 2.28 -20.43 -23.29
N GLN A 190 2.69 -21.02 -22.14
CA GLN A 190 2.94 -22.47 -22.00
C GLN A 190 3.29 -22.87 -20.54
N ASN A 191 2.58 -23.90 -20.09
CA ASN A 191 2.90 -24.92 -19.08
C ASN A 191 3.31 -24.50 -17.65
N ALA A 192 2.38 -24.79 -16.74
CA ALA A 192 2.52 -24.70 -15.30
C ALA A 192 3.56 -25.67 -14.74
N THR A 193 4.40 -25.19 -13.83
CA THR A 193 4.84 -25.90 -12.62
C THR A 193 5.36 -24.89 -11.59
N ALA A 194 4.98 -25.08 -10.32
CA ALA A 194 5.25 -24.27 -9.13
C ALA A 194 4.41 -22.97 -9.00
N SER A 195 3.24 -23.09 -8.38
CA SER A 195 2.42 -21.96 -7.91
C SER A 195 3.09 -21.32 -6.69
N PRO A 196 3.63 -20.09 -6.77
CA PRO A 196 4.08 -19.36 -5.60
C PRO A 196 2.83 -18.91 -4.84
N SER A 197 2.80 -19.14 -3.52
CA SER A 197 1.75 -18.71 -2.59
C SER A 197 1.22 -17.32 -2.93
N VAL A 198 0.04 -17.25 -3.56
CA VAL A 198 -0.58 -16.00 -4.01
C VAL A 198 -1.04 -15.23 -2.76
N SER A 199 -0.21 -14.27 -2.33
CA SER A 199 -0.63 -13.16 -1.48
C SER A 199 -1.89 -12.55 -2.12
N GLY A 200 -2.99 -12.48 -1.39
CA GLY A 200 -4.27 -11.99 -1.92
C GLY A 200 -4.24 -10.52 -2.28
N VAL A 201 -5.40 -9.96 -2.61
CA VAL A 201 -5.62 -8.52 -2.78
C VAL A 201 -6.39 -8.00 -1.57
N ARG A 202 -5.85 -6.96 -0.93
CA ARG A 202 -6.45 -6.22 0.16
C ARG A 202 -7.28 -5.05 -0.35
N TYR A 203 -8.46 -4.94 0.24
CA TYR A 203 -9.47 -3.93 -0.02
C TYR A 203 -9.67 -3.05 1.21
N GLY A 204 -10.25 -1.87 0.99
CA GLY A 204 -10.60 -0.93 2.05
C GLY A 204 -9.50 0.09 2.37
N VAL A 205 -8.50 0.26 1.50
CA VAL A 205 -7.49 1.33 1.60
C VAL A 205 -8.14 2.71 1.49
N SER A 206 -9.24 2.80 0.73
CA SER A 206 -10.08 3.97 0.63
C SER A 206 -11.56 3.55 0.52
N SER A 207 -12.47 4.51 0.69
CA SER A 207 -13.91 4.31 0.45
C SER A 207 -14.26 4.02 -1.02
N SER A 208 -13.29 4.19 -1.94
CA SER A 208 -13.39 3.90 -3.37
C SER A 208 -12.64 2.63 -3.77
N SER A 209 -12.13 1.85 -2.82
CA SER A 209 -11.41 0.60 -3.07
C SER A 209 -12.29 -0.43 -3.78
N HIS A 210 -11.86 -0.92 -4.95
CA HIS A 210 -12.56 -1.98 -5.71
C HIS A 210 -11.69 -2.58 -6.81
N SER A 211 -12.07 -3.79 -7.24
CA SER A 211 -11.58 -4.40 -8.48
C SER A 211 -12.72 -4.57 -9.46
N ARG A 212 -12.46 -4.33 -10.75
CA ARG A 212 -13.41 -4.53 -11.84
C ARG A 212 -12.94 -5.65 -12.74
N ILE A 213 -13.62 -6.79 -12.67
CA ILE A 213 -13.37 -7.89 -13.60
C ILE A 213 -14.05 -7.56 -14.91
N ASN A 214 -13.30 -7.58 -16.03
CA ASN A 214 -13.84 -7.36 -17.37
C ASN A 214 -13.73 -8.66 -18.16
N PHE A 215 -14.87 -9.16 -18.66
CA PHE A 215 -14.88 -10.28 -19.59
C PHE A 215 -14.62 -9.74 -20.99
N ARG A 216 -13.43 -10.03 -21.52
CA ARG A 216 -12.96 -9.66 -22.86
C ARG A 216 -13.35 -10.76 -23.86
N ASN A 217 -13.11 -10.55 -25.15
CA ASN A 217 -13.54 -11.48 -26.19
C ASN A 217 -12.81 -12.84 -26.13
N ASP A 218 -11.62 -12.88 -25.52
CA ASP A 218 -10.76 -14.03 -25.29
C ASP A 218 -11.12 -14.82 -24.00
N THR A 219 -11.91 -14.24 -23.10
CA THR A 219 -12.45 -14.92 -21.91
C THR A 219 -13.94 -15.23 -22.10
N PRO A 220 -14.38 -16.50 -21.99
CA PRO A 220 -15.78 -16.87 -22.00
C PRO A 220 -16.58 -16.05 -20.99
N TYR A 221 -17.67 -15.45 -21.44
CA TYR A 221 -18.57 -14.72 -20.57
C TYR A 221 -19.40 -15.71 -19.71
N PRO A 222 -19.41 -15.57 -18.38
CA PRO A 222 -20.17 -16.47 -17.51
C PRO A 222 -21.68 -16.36 -17.77
N ASN A 223 -22.36 -17.50 -17.81
CA ASN A 223 -23.81 -17.51 -17.96
C ASN A 223 -24.49 -17.16 -16.62
N PRO A 224 -25.28 -16.08 -16.51
CA PRO A 224 -25.96 -15.73 -15.25
C PRO A 224 -26.90 -16.81 -14.69
N GLU A 225 -27.32 -17.77 -15.53
CA GLU A 225 -28.14 -18.91 -15.12
C GLU A 225 -27.30 -20.16 -14.78
N ASN A 226 -26.04 -20.21 -15.20
CA ASN A 226 -25.14 -21.32 -14.95
C ASN A 226 -23.70 -20.81 -14.81
N PHE A 227 -23.26 -20.58 -13.57
CA PHE A 227 -21.90 -20.15 -13.29
C PHE A 227 -21.41 -20.65 -11.93
N LYS A 228 -20.09 -20.73 -11.80
CA LYS A 228 -19.38 -20.98 -10.55
C LYS A 228 -18.52 -19.78 -10.19
N LEU A 229 -18.58 -19.37 -8.93
CA LEU A 229 -17.74 -18.32 -8.35
C LEU A 229 -17.02 -18.91 -7.13
N THR A 230 -15.70 -18.90 -7.15
CA THR A 230 -14.84 -19.37 -6.04
C THR A 230 -13.83 -18.31 -5.65
N PHE A 231 -13.60 -18.13 -4.35
CA PHE A 231 -12.53 -17.28 -3.83
C PHE A 231 -12.30 -17.57 -2.35
N SER A 232 -11.16 -17.12 -1.81
CA SER A 232 -10.96 -17.09 -0.36
C SER A 232 -10.87 -15.65 0.14
N PHE A 233 -11.40 -15.37 1.32
CA PHE A 233 -11.31 -14.06 1.95
C PHE A 233 -10.96 -14.15 3.43
N ARG A 234 -10.47 -13.04 4.00
CA ARG A 234 -10.32 -12.87 5.45
C ARG A 234 -10.63 -11.43 5.86
N THR A 235 -11.21 -11.24 7.04
CA THR A 235 -11.54 -9.91 7.56
C THR A 235 -11.79 -9.94 9.07
N VAL A 236 -11.68 -8.77 9.70
CA VAL A 236 -12.17 -8.50 11.07
C VAL A 236 -13.44 -7.63 11.06
N LYS A 237 -13.90 -7.19 9.88
CA LYS A 237 -15.11 -6.36 9.74
C LYS A 237 -16.34 -7.26 9.63
N LYS A 238 -17.35 -6.93 10.45
CA LYS A 238 -18.64 -7.61 10.47
C LYS A 238 -19.46 -7.40 9.20
N ASP A 239 -19.26 -6.29 8.53
CA ASP A 239 -20.06 -5.85 7.38
C ASP A 239 -19.14 -5.39 6.23
N GLY A 240 -19.51 -5.68 4.99
CA GLY A 240 -18.79 -5.23 3.79
C GLY A 240 -19.13 -6.01 2.53
N MET A 241 -19.09 -5.35 1.37
CA MET A 241 -19.44 -5.97 0.08
C MET A 241 -18.27 -6.71 -0.57
N LEU A 242 -18.35 -8.03 -0.66
CA LEU A 242 -17.32 -8.89 -1.27
C LEU A 242 -17.42 -8.90 -2.80
N TRP A 243 -18.62 -9.06 -3.35
CA TRP A 243 -18.82 -9.18 -4.79
C TRP A 243 -20.18 -8.67 -5.23
N VAL A 244 -20.24 -8.08 -6.44
CA VAL A 244 -21.49 -7.71 -7.08
C VAL A 244 -21.44 -7.88 -8.60
N TRP A 245 -22.52 -8.41 -9.15
CA TRP A 245 -22.79 -8.49 -10.58
C TRP A 245 -24.18 -7.96 -10.90
N ALA A 246 -24.24 -6.83 -11.59
CA ALA A 246 -25.50 -6.09 -11.76
C ALA A 246 -25.75 -5.62 -13.18
N ASN A 247 -26.99 -5.22 -13.44
CA ASN A 247 -27.30 -4.34 -14.55
C ASN A 247 -26.85 -2.90 -14.21
N TYR A 248 -25.61 -2.53 -14.52
CA TYR A 248 -25.08 -1.21 -14.16
C TYR A 248 -25.65 -0.03 -14.98
N LYS A 249 -26.60 -0.28 -15.90
CA LYS A 249 -27.32 0.77 -16.61
C LYS A 249 -28.54 1.23 -15.81
N TYR A 250 -29.31 0.29 -15.26
CA TYR A 250 -30.58 0.56 -14.58
C TYR A 250 -30.60 0.15 -13.10
N TYR A 251 -29.62 -0.62 -12.65
CA TYR A 251 -29.46 -1.07 -11.25
C TYR A 251 -30.63 -1.93 -10.72
N THR A 252 -31.49 -2.42 -11.61
CA THR A 252 -32.73 -3.12 -11.26
C THR A 252 -32.58 -4.63 -11.03
N ARG A 253 -31.47 -5.22 -11.49
CA ARG A 253 -31.21 -6.67 -11.48
C ARG A 253 -29.78 -6.92 -11.05
N TYR A 254 -29.56 -7.81 -10.09
CA TYR A 254 -28.22 -8.05 -9.56
C TYR A 254 -28.09 -9.33 -8.73
N PHE A 255 -26.85 -9.79 -8.63
CA PHE A 255 -26.35 -10.63 -7.54
C PHE A 255 -25.44 -9.79 -6.65
N TYR A 256 -25.47 -9.98 -5.34
CA TYR A 256 -24.41 -9.51 -4.45
C TYR A 256 -24.07 -10.58 -3.43
N LEU A 257 -22.84 -10.54 -2.94
CA LEU A 257 -22.37 -11.34 -1.82
C LEU A 257 -21.67 -10.41 -0.83
N ASN A 258 -22.12 -10.43 0.42
CA ASN A 258 -21.66 -9.50 1.45
C ASN A 258 -21.37 -10.23 2.77
N MET A 259 -20.51 -9.64 3.58
CA MET A 259 -20.50 -9.85 5.02
C MET A 259 -21.62 -9.02 5.64
N LYS A 260 -22.43 -9.64 6.51
CA LYS A 260 -23.46 -8.97 7.33
C LYS A 260 -23.45 -9.52 8.74
N SER A 261 -23.19 -8.66 9.71
CA SER A 261 -23.13 -9.02 11.14
C SER A 261 -22.21 -10.22 11.43
N GLY A 262 -21.12 -10.35 10.68
CA GLY A 262 -20.13 -11.43 10.78
C GLY A 262 -20.45 -12.69 9.97
N PHE A 263 -21.52 -12.72 9.18
CA PHE A 263 -21.93 -13.88 8.39
C PHE A 263 -22.02 -13.56 6.90
N LEU A 264 -21.78 -14.56 6.06
CA LEU A 264 -21.92 -14.41 4.61
C LEU A 264 -23.41 -14.32 4.22
N SER A 265 -23.75 -13.40 3.31
CA SER A 265 -25.11 -13.23 2.81
C SER A 265 -25.13 -13.00 1.29
N LEU A 266 -25.87 -13.86 0.60
CA LEU A 266 -26.11 -13.79 -0.84
C LEU A 266 -27.48 -13.16 -1.10
N GLY A 267 -27.54 -12.13 -1.94
CA GLY A 267 -28.78 -11.52 -2.40
C GLY A 267 -28.91 -11.57 -3.91
N VAL A 268 -30.08 -11.97 -4.39
CA VAL A 268 -30.38 -12.03 -5.84
C VAL A 268 -31.67 -11.29 -6.13
N LYS A 269 -31.57 -10.22 -6.92
CA LYS A 269 -32.71 -9.38 -7.33
C LYS A 269 -33.08 -9.63 -8.78
N GLY A 270 -34.24 -10.25 -8.98
CA GLY A 270 -34.94 -10.33 -10.25
C GLY A 270 -35.94 -9.18 -10.43
N HIS A 271 -37.13 -9.49 -10.94
CA HIS A 271 -38.21 -8.52 -11.10
C HIS A 271 -38.87 -8.10 -9.78
N LYS A 272 -38.89 -9.01 -8.80
CA LYS A 272 -39.45 -8.79 -7.46
C LYS A 272 -38.38 -8.24 -6.51
N GLN A 273 -38.73 -8.14 -5.22
CA GLN A 273 -37.75 -7.83 -4.18
C GLN A 273 -36.61 -8.86 -4.14
N PRO A 274 -35.40 -8.47 -3.70
CA PRO A 274 -34.27 -9.38 -3.62
C PRO A 274 -34.60 -10.57 -2.72
N LYS A 275 -34.32 -11.79 -3.21
CA LYS A 275 -34.31 -12.98 -2.37
C LYS A 275 -32.92 -13.05 -1.71
N VAL A 276 -32.90 -13.00 -0.39
CA VAL A 276 -31.67 -12.93 0.41
C VAL A 276 -31.55 -14.18 1.23
N HIS A 277 -30.37 -14.80 1.19
CA HIS A 277 -30.00 -15.94 2.01
C HIS A 277 -28.81 -15.56 2.88
N ARG A 278 -28.81 -15.99 4.14
CA ARG A 278 -27.72 -15.77 5.09
C ARG A 278 -27.15 -17.13 5.50
N TYR A 279 -25.86 -17.31 5.30
CA TYR A 279 -25.15 -18.52 5.66
C TYR A 279 -24.82 -18.50 7.16
N ASN A 280 -25.70 -19.09 7.97
CA ASN A 280 -25.66 -18.99 9.44
C ASN A 280 -24.86 -20.11 10.14
N ALA A 281 -23.96 -20.82 9.43
CA ALA A 281 -23.24 -21.95 10.03
C ALA A 281 -22.04 -21.52 10.90
N LYS A 282 -21.34 -20.44 10.53
CA LYS A 282 -20.16 -19.93 11.24
C LYS A 282 -20.02 -18.42 11.02
N ARG A 283 -19.47 -17.71 12.01
CA ARG A 283 -18.97 -16.34 11.82
C ARG A 283 -17.63 -16.35 11.08
N LEU A 284 -17.43 -15.38 10.19
CA LEU A 284 -16.30 -15.33 9.26
C LEU A 284 -15.48 -14.03 9.38
N ASP A 285 -15.66 -13.32 10.50
CA ASP A 285 -14.96 -12.09 10.85
C ASP A 285 -13.86 -12.33 11.92
N ASP A 286 -13.20 -13.50 11.85
CA ASP A 286 -12.17 -13.97 12.77
C ASP A 286 -10.72 -13.70 12.27
N ASN A 287 -10.58 -13.02 11.13
CA ASN A 287 -9.31 -12.78 10.43
C ASN A 287 -8.63 -14.02 9.83
N GLU A 288 -9.26 -15.19 9.88
CA GLU A 288 -8.76 -16.39 9.23
C GLU A 288 -9.22 -16.44 7.76
N TRP A 289 -8.50 -17.23 6.97
CA TRP A 289 -8.88 -17.44 5.56
C TRP A 289 -10.08 -18.38 5.48
N HIS A 290 -11.18 -17.88 4.91
CA HIS A 290 -12.35 -18.67 4.55
C HIS A 290 -12.46 -18.86 3.05
N HIS A 291 -12.75 -20.07 2.60
CA HIS A 291 -13.01 -20.39 1.20
C HIS A 291 -14.51 -20.34 0.91
N VAL A 292 -14.91 -19.72 -0.20
CA VAL A 292 -16.31 -19.62 -0.65
C VAL A 292 -16.44 -20.32 -1.99
N ASP A 293 -17.39 -21.25 -2.11
CA ASP A 293 -17.80 -21.89 -3.36
C ASP A 293 -19.30 -21.61 -3.58
N LEU A 294 -19.61 -20.80 -4.59
CA LEU A 294 -20.97 -20.48 -5.02
C LEU A 294 -21.21 -21.07 -6.40
N ARG A 295 -22.19 -21.95 -6.52
CA ARG A 295 -22.59 -22.59 -7.79
C ARG A 295 -24.03 -22.26 -8.09
N LYS A 296 -24.30 -21.67 -9.24
CA LYS A 296 -25.64 -21.43 -9.75
C LYS A 296 -25.93 -22.35 -10.92
N GLN A 297 -27.06 -23.04 -10.88
CA GLN A 297 -27.57 -23.90 -11.96
C GLN A 297 -29.07 -23.69 -12.13
N GLY A 298 -29.48 -23.09 -13.25
CA GLY A 298 -30.87 -22.77 -13.51
C GLY A 298 -31.43 -21.82 -12.45
N ARG A 299 -32.36 -22.28 -11.62
CA ARG A 299 -32.93 -21.51 -10.49
C ARG A 299 -32.37 -21.93 -9.13
N ASP A 300 -31.44 -22.87 -9.11
CA ASP A 300 -30.84 -23.34 -7.88
C ASP A 300 -29.49 -22.66 -7.66
N VAL A 301 -29.19 -22.34 -6.41
CA VAL A 301 -27.88 -21.85 -5.99
C VAL A 301 -27.41 -22.68 -4.81
N GLN A 302 -26.22 -23.23 -4.90
CA GLN A 302 -25.52 -23.88 -3.80
C GLN A 302 -24.44 -22.93 -3.30
N LEU A 303 -24.39 -22.71 -1.99
CA LEU A 303 -23.35 -21.92 -1.34
C LEU A 303 -22.68 -22.75 -0.25
N GLN A 304 -21.37 -22.88 -0.34
CA GLN A 304 -20.52 -23.57 0.62
C GLN A 304 -19.43 -22.62 1.12
N VAL A 305 -19.12 -22.70 2.41
CA VAL A 305 -18.03 -21.96 3.04
C VAL A 305 -17.14 -22.95 3.78
N ASP A 306 -15.84 -22.91 3.53
CA ASP A 306 -14.87 -23.87 4.05
C ASP A 306 -15.32 -25.32 3.77
N ASP A 307 -15.05 -26.23 4.71
CA ASP A 307 -15.50 -27.61 4.67
C ASP A 307 -16.89 -27.81 5.31
N LEU A 308 -17.65 -26.72 5.53
CA LEU A 308 -18.99 -26.78 6.10
C LEU A 308 -20.01 -27.29 5.08
N PRO A 309 -21.14 -27.88 5.53
CA PRO A 309 -22.15 -28.39 4.62
C PRO A 309 -22.67 -27.32 3.63
N PRO A 310 -22.84 -27.68 2.35
CA PRO A 310 -23.38 -26.77 1.34
C PRO A 310 -24.86 -26.46 1.62
N GLN A 311 -25.26 -25.21 1.46
CA GLN A 311 -26.64 -24.76 1.60
C GLN A 311 -27.26 -24.55 0.21
N LEU A 312 -28.37 -25.26 -0.05
CA LEU A 312 -29.10 -25.18 -1.31
C LEU A 312 -30.27 -24.18 -1.22
N MET A 313 -30.28 -23.23 -2.13
CA MET A 313 -31.34 -22.25 -2.32
C MET A 313 -32.07 -22.54 -3.63
N LYS A 314 -33.33 -22.97 -3.54
CA LYS A 314 -34.20 -23.19 -4.72
C LYS A 314 -34.93 -21.92 -5.13
N ASP A 315 -35.46 -21.88 -6.34
CA ASP A 315 -36.29 -20.77 -6.87
C ASP A 315 -35.63 -19.39 -6.76
N MET A 316 -34.33 -19.33 -7.04
CA MET A 316 -33.59 -18.09 -7.13
C MET A 316 -33.88 -17.38 -8.46
N PRO A 317 -33.99 -16.04 -8.48
CA PRO A 317 -34.18 -15.31 -9.73
C PRO A 317 -32.99 -15.43 -10.68
N ASN A 318 -33.25 -15.25 -11.98
CA ASN A 318 -32.22 -15.11 -13.02
C ASN A 318 -32.14 -13.63 -13.44
N PRO A 319 -31.31 -12.81 -12.78
CA PRO A 319 -31.19 -11.40 -13.11
C PRO A 319 -30.52 -11.19 -14.47
N LYS A 320 -31.12 -10.32 -15.30
CA LYS A 320 -30.48 -9.83 -16.53
C LYS A 320 -29.40 -8.79 -16.20
N VAL A 321 -28.21 -9.29 -15.88
CA VAL A 321 -27.00 -8.52 -15.55
C VAL A 321 -26.28 -8.00 -16.79
N MET A 322 -25.37 -7.02 -16.62
CA MET A 322 -24.54 -6.53 -17.73
C MET A 322 -23.40 -7.50 -18.04
N LYS A 323 -23.32 -7.89 -19.32
CA LYS A 323 -22.51 -9.02 -19.75
C LYS A 323 -20.99 -8.82 -19.84
N ARG A 324 -20.43 -7.74 -19.29
CA ARG A 324 -19.00 -7.43 -19.53
C ARG A 324 -18.21 -7.08 -18.29
N ARG A 325 -18.83 -7.01 -17.11
CA ARG A 325 -18.08 -6.75 -15.89
C ARG A 325 -18.75 -7.21 -14.61
N MET A 326 -17.92 -7.52 -13.62
CA MET A 326 -18.27 -7.68 -12.20
C MET A 326 -17.42 -6.71 -11.37
N TYR A 327 -17.82 -6.49 -10.12
CA TYR A 327 -16.99 -5.77 -9.15
C TYR A 327 -16.76 -6.61 -7.89
N VAL A 328 -15.57 -6.44 -7.31
CA VAL A 328 -15.09 -7.16 -6.12
C VAL A 328 -14.58 -6.13 -5.10
N GLY A 329 -14.92 -6.35 -3.84
CA GLY A 329 -14.50 -5.55 -2.68
C GLY A 329 -15.07 -4.12 -2.59
N GLY A 330 -15.76 -3.65 -3.63
CA GLY A 330 -16.32 -2.29 -3.69
C GLY A 330 -16.88 -2.00 -5.08
N VAL A 331 -17.36 -0.78 -5.31
CA VAL A 331 -17.77 -0.30 -6.63
C VAL A 331 -17.31 1.14 -6.84
N ILE A 332 -17.18 1.58 -8.10
CA ILE A 332 -16.94 2.98 -8.42
C ILE A 332 -18.01 3.90 -7.80
N SER A 333 -17.62 5.15 -7.49
CA SER A 333 -18.48 6.14 -6.84
C SER A 333 -19.81 6.37 -7.56
N ARG A 334 -19.83 6.30 -8.91
CA ARG A 334 -21.06 6.39 -9.71
C ARG A 334 -22.06 5.27 -9.38
N HIS A 335 -21.58 4.03 -9.24
CA HIS A 335 -22.44 2.91 -8.90
C HIS A 335 -22.86 3.00 -7.43
N LYS A 336 -21.97 3.43 -6.52
CA LYS A 336 -22.32 3.63 -5.10
C LYS A 336 -23.53 4.58 -4.93
N LYS A 337 -23.56 5.70 -5.66
CA LYS A 337 -24.67 6.68 -5.63
C LYS A 337 -25.98 6.15 -6.20
N ASN A 338 -25.93 5.42 -7.30
CA ASN A 338 -27.13 5.02 -8.05
C ASN A 338 -27.72 3.67 -7.64
N PHE A 339 -26.92 2.83 -7.00
CA PHE A 339 -27.24 1.43 -6.78
C PHE A 339 -27.82 1.16 -5.38
N THR A 340 -27.73 2.12 -4.45
CA THR A 340 -28.10 2.00 -3.03
C THR A 340 -27.81 0.60 -2.49
N LEU A 341 -26.52 0.23 -2.55
CA LEU A 341 -26.08 -1.04 -2.01
C LEU A 341 -26.26 -1.04 -0.49
N PRO A 342 -26.63 -2.19 0.11
CA PRO A 342 -26.86 -2.26 1.54
C PRO A 342 -25.60 -2.11 2.39
N PHE A 343 -24.40 -2.12 1.79
CA PHE A 343 -23.12 -2.06 2.50
C PHE A 343 -22.10 -1.20 1.76
N ASP A 344 -21.15 -0.68 2.54
CA ASP A 344 -19.92 -0.07 2.04
C ASP A 344 -18.96 -1.14 1.46
N GLY A 345 -17.83 -0.67 0.93
CA GLY A 345 -16.78 -1.54 0.41
C GLY A 345 -16.23 -2.50 1.48
N PHE A 346 -15.77 -3.65 1.04
CA PHE A 346 -15.10 -4.63 1.88
C PHE A 346 -13.75 -4.10 2.38
N VAL A 347 -13.44 -4.41 3.63
CA VAL A 347 -12.13 -4.17 4.24
C VAL A 347 -11.60 -5.52 4.67
N GLY A 348 -10.50 -5.96 4.08
CA GLY A 348 -9.97 -7.30 4.27
C GLY A 348 -9.23 -7.77 3.03
N CYS A 349 -8.97 -9.05 2.92
CA CYS A 349 -8.27 -9.62 1.77
C CYS A 349 -9.12 -10.63 1.01
N ILE A 350 -8.88 -10.73 -0.30
CA ILE A 350 -9.50 -11.72 -1.20
C ILE A 350 -8.40 -12.33 -2.07
N ARG A 351 -8.35 -13.65 -2.23
CA ARG A 351 -7.40 -14.36 -3.12
C ARG A 351 -8.10 -15.46 -3.89
N ASN A 352 -7.41 -15.97 -4.92
CA ASN A 352 -7.87 -17.09 -5.74
C ASN A 352 -9.29 -16.87 -6.29
N PHE A 353 -9.56 -15.64 -6.77
CA PHE A 353 -10.88 -15.30 -7.28
C PHE A 353 -11.05 -15.86 -8.68
N GLU A 354 -11.98 -16.79 -8.82
CA GLU A 354 -12.22 -17.58 -10.01
C GLU A 354 -13.69 -17.50 -10.42
N VAL A 355 -13.91 -17.40 -11.73
CA VAL A 355 -15.23 -17.48 -12.34
C VAL A 355 -15.19 -18.56 -13.40
N ASP A 356 -16.05 -19.57 -13.29
CA ASP A 356 -16.10 -20.74 -14.18
C ASP A 356 -14.73 -21.43 -14.35
N GLY A 357 -13.95 -21.50 -13.26
CA GLY A 357 -12.60 -22.09 -13.24
C GLY A 357 -11.50 -21.20 -13.83
N GLN A 358 -11.83 -19.99 -14.27
CA GLN A 358 -10.84 -19.02 -14.76
C GLN A 358 -10.44 -18.05 -13.65
N VAL A 359 -9.15 -18.02 -13.35
CA VAL A 359 -8.56 -17.05 -12.41
C VAL A 359 -8.71 -15.64 -12.96
N CYS A 360 -9.32 -14.76 -12.18
CA CYS A 360 -9.51 -13.36 -12.53
C CYS A 360 -8.44 -12.50 -11.87
N ASP A 361 -7.80 -11.64 -12.66
CA ASP A 361 -6.86 -10.64 -12.16
C ASP A 361 -7.64 -9.53 -11.41
N LEU A 362 -7.47 -9.49 -10.10
CA LEU A 362 -8.08 -8.49 -9.22
C LEU A 362 -7.32 -7.15 -9.23
N VAL A 363 -6.17 -7.05 -9.88
CA VAL A 363 -5.31 -5.86 -9.90
C VAL A 363 -5.43 -5.08 -11.21
N ASP A 364 -5.48 -5.73 -12.39
CA ASP A 364 -5.44 -5.08 -13.74
C ASP A 364 -6.39 -3.88 -13.90
N LYS A 365 -7.61 -3.99 -13.36
CA LYS A 365 -8.64 -2.93 -13.45
C LYS A 365 -9.20 -2.64 -12.06
N SER A 366 -8.32 -2.25 -11.16
CA SER A 366 -8.65 -1.92 -9.77
C SER A 366 -8.44 -0.44 -9.44
N ARG A 367 -8.90 -0.04 -8.26
CA ARG A 367 -8.63 1.26 -7.64
C ARG A 367 -8.45 1.04 -6.15
N ASP A 368 -7.42 1.66 -5.58
CA ASP A 368 -7.14 1.68 -4.14
C ASP A 368 -7.18 0.27 -3.51
N VAL A 369 -6.66 -0.72 -4.24
CA VAL A 369 -6.37 -2.05 -3.73
C VAL A 369 -4.86 -2.19 -3.63
N ILE A 370 -4.42 -2.99 -2.68
CA ILE A 370 -3.02 -3.33 -2.47
C ILE A 370 -2.94 -4.83 -2.27
N PRO A 371 -1.77 -5.45 -2.29
CA PRO A 371 -1.65 -6.85 -1.93
C PRO A 371 -1.96 -7.12 -0.45
N CYS A 372 -2.22 -8.38 -0.13
CA CYS A 372 -2.64 -8.81 1.20
C CYS A 372 -1.46 -9.33 2.05
N ALA A 373 -0.95 -8.51 2.96
CA ALA A 373 0.10 -8.91 3.89
C ALA A 373 -0.43 -9.67 5.13
N ASP A 374 0.34 -10.64 5.61
CA ASP A 374 0.27 -11.16 6.99
C ASP A 374 0.96 -10.17 7.93
N THR A 375 0.27 -9.75 8.99
CA THR A 375 0.69 -8.63 9.84
C THR A 375 1.94 -8.95 10.67
N GLN A 376 3.11 -8.42 10.31
CA GLN A 376 4.28 -8.30 11.20
C GLN A 376 5.03 -6.95 11.03
N GLY A 377 4.66 -5.96 11.87
CA GLY A 377 5.61 -5.03 12.53
C GLY A 377 6.41 -3.99 11.72
N THR A 378 6.06 -3.66 10.48
CA THR A 378 6.91 -2.86 9.58
C THR A 378 6.10 -1.85 8.73
N ALA A 379 6.72 -1.08 7.82
CA ALA A 379 6.18 0.17 7.22
C ALA A 379 6.67 0.44 5.76
N TYR A 380 5.78 0.86 4.84
CA TYR A 380 5.94 0.96 3.38
C TYR A 380 5.22 2.21 2.92
N VAL A 381 5.96 3.26 2.62
CA VAL A 381 5.42 4.59 2.29
C VAL A 381 5.32 4.71 0.77
N HIS A 382 4.12 4.78 0.19
CA HIS A 382 3.95 4.93 -1.27
C HIS A 382 3.91 6.39 -1.73
N SER A 383 3.99 6.66 -3.05
CA SER A 383 4.05 8.03 -3.62
C SER A 383 2.93 8.95 -3.08
N GLY A 384 3.34 10.07 -2.49
CA GLY A 384 2.47 11.02 -1.77
C GLY A 384 2.12 10.60 -0.33
N GLY A 385 2.80 9.58 0.21
CA GLY A 385 2.71 9.11 1.59
C GLY A 385 3.75 9.74 2.51
N PHE A 386 3.54 9.65 3.82
CA PHE A 386 4.48 10.12 4.82
C PHE A 386 4.30 9.38 6.14
N ALA A 387 5.29 9.41 7.02
CA ALA A 387 5.13 9.10 8.43
C ALA A 387 5.89 10.16 9.26
N SER A 388 5.22 10.84 10.18
CA SER A 388 5.79 11.74 11.18
C SER A 388 5.84 11.08 12.55
N PHE A 389 6.85 11.39 13.33
CA PHE A 389 7.09 10.88 14.68
C PHE A 389 7.37 12.08 15.59
N GLY A 390 6.88 12.04 16.82
CA GLY A 390 7.11 13.05 17.86
C GLY A 390 7.49 12.34 19.16
N MET A 391 8.45 12.90 19.88
CA MET A 391 8.88 12.34 21.16
C MET A 391 7.85 12.69 22.24
N TYR A 392 7.23 11.68 22.85
CA TYR A 392 6.54 11.88 24.12
C TYR A 392 7.58 12.00 25.24
N HIS A 393 7.60 13.13 25.93
CA HIS A 393 8.17 13.23 27.27
C HIS A 393 7.31 12.38 28.21
N PHE A 394 7.91 11.37 28.84
CA PHE A 394 7.38 10.82 30.08
C PHE A 394 7.64 11.87 31.17
N ALA A 395 6.60 12.61 31.54
CA ALA A 395 6.58 13.29 32.83
C ALA A 395 6.23 12.23 33.89
N PHE A 396 7.17 11.96 34.79
CA PHE A 396 6.90 11.30 36.06
C PHE A 396 6.35 12.30 37.06
#